data_AF-A0A059FJ46-F1
#
_entry.id   AF-A0A059FJ46-F1
#
_cell.length_a   1.000
_cell.length_b   1.000
_cell.length_c   1.000
_cell.angle_alpha   90.00
_cell.angle_beta   90.00
_cell.angle_gamma   90.00
#
_symmetry.space_group_name_H-M   'P 1'
#
loop_
_entity.id
_entity.type
_entity.pdbx_description
1 polymer ?
#
loop_
_entity_poly.entity_id
_entity_poly.type
_entity_poly.pdbx_seq_one_letter_code
_entity_poly.pdbx_strand_id
1 'polypeptide(L)'
;MSESDFYSFFTGGLGLLIAAALLIAWQIWRMRDDEREGAISALEGVSHELRINLQRMVTEIAQIAANHEAGPDALLPIRHPQLDGVNSAMIRANRNAIAVLGATYQELEARKMSLRAVLAQGRDPANALDDAMDATINGIATLYMWEVHDGARPSDAGTVRSWHVRDWMKMHGFRQDALPGMYLRDEVVERLRSYGLHLTPQPLTHTAHEYYNMQYDRHADIRGPLGRRKPDKVVAEIVDDEADDDEVAAAADETNGTEAEFH
;
A
#
# COMPACT_ATOMS: atom_id res chain seq x y z
N MET A 1 52.96 48.01 1.49
CA MET A 1 51.96 47.12 0.87
C MET A 1 51.03 48.01 0.07
N SER A 2 50.86 47.76 -1.23
CA SER A 2 49.99 48.60 -2.05
C SER A 2 48.53 48.29 -1.75
N GLU A 3 47.64 49.26 -1.96
CA GLU A 3 46.19 49.08 -1.75
C GLU A 3 45.65 47.91 -2.60
N SER A 4 46.20 47.73 -3.81
CA SER A 4 45.89 46.61 -4.69
C SER A 4 46.30 45.24 -4.14
N ASP A 5 47.40 45.14 -3.39
CA ASP A 5 47.83 43.88 -2.76
C ASP A 5 46.89 43.50 -1.61
N PHE A 6 46.37 44.49 -0.89
CA PHE A 6 45.40 44.27 0.19
C PHE A 6 44.05 43.78 -0.35
N TYR A 7 43.52 44.40 -1.41
CA TYR A 7 42.28 43.96 -2.03
C TYR A 7 42.42 42.60 -2.73
N SER A 8 43.57 42.26 -3.33
CA SER A 8 43.78 40.94 -3.92
C SER A 8 43.87 39.84 -2.86
N PHE A 9 44.52 40.10 -1.72
CA PHE A 9 44.55 39.19 -0.59
C PHE A 9 43.15 39.00 0.02
N PHE A 10 42.39 40.08 0.18
CA PHE A 10 41.04 40.01 0.75
C PHE A 10 40.05 39.31 -0.19
N THR A 11 40.09 39.61 -1.49
CA THR A 11 39.21 38.96 -2.49
C THR A 11 39.60 37.49 -2.73
N GLY A 12 40.90 37.17 -2.78
CA GLY A 12 41.39 35.80 -2.87
C GLY A 12 41.08 34.98 -1.62
N GLY A 13 41.30 35.55 -0.44
CA GLY A 13 40.98 34.92 0.84
C GLY A 13 39.49 34.70 1.04
N LEU A 14 38.66 35.71 0.75
CA LEU A 14 37.20 35.60 0.79
C LEU A 14 36.69 34.58 -0.24
N GLY A 15 37.25 34.58 -1.45
CA GLY A 15 36.92 33.60 -2.49
C GLY A 15 37.24 32.17 -2.05
N LEU A 16 38.39 31.95 -1.41
CA LEU A 16 38.75 30.65 -0.83
C LEU A 16 37.82 30.24 0.32
N LEU A 17 37.42 31.17 1.19
CA LEU A 17 36.46 30.89 2.26
C LEU A 17 35.09 30.50 1.71
N ILE A 18 34.60 31.21 0.68
CA ILE A 18 33.34 30.87 0.01
C ILE A 18 33.44 29.49 -0.65
N ALA A 19 34.54 29.22 -1.36
CA ALA A 19 34.76 27.91 -1.99
C ALA A 19 34.82 26.78 -0.94
N ALA A 20 35.51 26.99 0.18
CA ALA A 20 35.57 26.03 1.28
C ALA A 20 34.19 25.81 1.92
N ALA A 21 33.42 26.87 2.14
CA ALA A 21 32.06 26.77 2.67
C ALA A 21 31.12 26.00 1.72
N LEU A 22 31.22 26.23 0.40
CA LEU A 22 30.46 25.49 -0.60
C LEU A 22 30.86 24.02 -0.66
N LEU A 23 32.16 23.71 -0.56
CA LEU A 23 32.63 22.33 -0.51
C LEU A 23 32.14 21.59 0.74
N ILE A 24 32.16 22.23 1.91
CA ILE A 24 31.63 21.66 3.15
C ILE A 24 30.11 21.44 3.02
N ALA A 25 29.37 22.43 2.51
CA ALA A 25 27.93 22.31 2.30
C ALA A 25 27.59 21.16 1.34
N TRP A 26 28.36 21.02 0.25
CA TRP A 26 28.20 19.94 -0.71
C TRP A 26 28.50 18.56 -0.09
N GLN A 27 29.56 18.44 0.73
CA GLN A 27 29.88 17.19 1.42
C GLN A 27 28.78 16.79 2.42
N ILE A 28 28.26 17.74 3.20
CA ILE A 28 27.16 17.48 4.14
C ILE A 28 25.90 17.07 3.38
N TRP A 29 25.60 17.72 2.25
CA TRP A 29 24.49 17.34 1.40
C TRP A 29 24.66 15.93 0.85
N ARG A 30 25.84 15.60 0.30
CA ARG A 30 26.13 14.29 -0.27
C ARG A 30 26.04 13.16 0.77
N MET A 31 26.59 13.37 1.97
CA MET A 31 26.47 12.39 3.06
C MET A 31 25.00 12.13 3.44
N ARG A 32 24.18 13.18 3.53
CA ARG A 32 22.75 13.05 3.82
C ARG A 32 21.99 12.34 2.71
N ASP A 33 22.38 12.58 1.47
CA ASP A 33 21.80 11.93 0.31
C ASP A 33 22.13 10.43 0.30
N ASP A 34 23.40 10.07 0.53
CA ASP A 34 23.84 8.67 0.67
C ASP A 34 23.15 7.95 1.85
N GLU A 35 22.99 8.62 2.99
CA GLU A 35 22.24 8.08 4.13
C GLU A 35 20.76 7.81 3.77
N ARG A 36 20.16 8.69 2.98
CA ARG A 36 18.77 8.55 2.54
C ARG A 36 18.61 7.41 1.55
N GLU A 37 19.50 7.29 0.55
CA GLU A 37 19.50 6.20 -0.41
C GLU A 37 19.74 4.85 0.28
N GLY A 38 20.70 4.80 1.21
CA GLY A 38 20.97 3.62 2.03
C GLY A 38 19.77 3.20 2.87
N ALA A 39 19.05 4.16 3.45
CA ALA A 39 17.81 3.90 4.18
C ALA A 39 16.70 3.31 3.28
N ILE A 40 16.49 3.89 2.09
CA ILE A 40 15.47 3.39 1.14
C ILE A 40 15.81 1.96 0.72
N SER A 41 17.08 1.69 0.37
CA SER A 41 17.52 0.35 -0.01
C SER A 41 17.35 -0.67 1.11
N ALA A 42 17.64 -0.29 2.36
CA ALA A 42 17.43 -1.18 3.51
C ALA A 42 15.94 -1.51 3.72
N LEU A 43 15.05 -0.52 3.59
CA LEU A 43 13.60 -0.72 3.73
C LEU A 43 13.02 -1.58 2.60
N GLU A 44 13.52 -1.43 1.37
CA GLU A 44 13.20 -2.31 0.25
C GLU A 44 13.70 -3.74 0.51
N GLY A 45 14.88 -3.87 1.11
CA GLY A 45 15.44 -5.16 1.55
C GLY A 45 14.53 -5.91 2.52
N VAL A 46 13.95 -5.21 3.50
CA VAL A 46 12.94 -5.79 4.43
C VAL A 46 11.72 -6.31 3.67
N SER A 47 11.27 -5.55 2.67
CA SER A 47 10.13 -5.94 1.84
C SER A 47 10.39 -7.22 1.06
N HIS A 48 11.55 -7.29 0.40
CA HIS A 48 11.97 -8.44 -0.39
C HIS A 48 12.12 -9.69 0.49
N GLU A 49 12.72 -9.52 1.67
CA GLU A 49 12.87 -10.58 2.67
C GLU A 49 11.52 -11.14 3.13
N LEU A 50 10.58 -10.28 3.54
CA LEU A 50 9.26 -10.71 4.00
C LEU A 50 8.52 -11.43 2.89
N ARG A 51 8.59 -10.92 1.66
CA ARG A 51 7.98 -11.54 0.49
C ARG A 51 8.49 -12.96 0.25
N ILE A 52 9.81 -13.17 0.29
CA ILE A 52 10.41 -14.51 0.13
C ILE A 52 9.94 -15.45 1.24
N ASN A 53 9.95 -14.96 2.48
CA ASN A 53 9.50 -15.75 3.63
C ASN A 53 8.03 -16.16 3.50
N LEU A 54 7.16 -15.26 3.03
CA LEU A 54 5.74 -15.55 2.78
C LEU A 54 5.53 -16.54 1.63
N GLN A 55 6.21 -16.34 0.49
CA GLN A 55 6.15 -17.29 -0.63
C GLN A 55 6.59 -18.70 -0.21
N ARG A 56 7.63 -18.78 0.61
CA ARG A 56 8.09 -20.04 1.19
C ARG A 56 7.03 -20.63 2.12
N MET A 57 6.48 -19.84 3.04
CA MET A 57 5.44 -20.28 3.98
C MET A 57 4.22 -20.85 3.23
N VAL A 58 3.73 -20.15 2.21
CA VAL A 58 2.64 -20.62 1.33
C VAL A 58 2.98 -21.97 0.71
N THR A 59 4.19 -22.13 0.18
CA THR A 59 4.63 -23.38 -0.45
C THR A 59 4.71 -24.53 0.55
N GLU A 60 5.28 -24.28 1.73
CA GLU A 60 5.41 -25.29 2.78
C GLU A 60 4.04 -25.72 3.34
N ILE A 61 3.12 -24.77 3.57
CA ILE A 61 1.73 -25.06 3.98
C ILE A 61 1.04 -25.91 2.92
N ALA A 62 1.14 -25.53 1.64
CA ALA A 62 0.53 -26.27 0.55
C ALA A 62 1.06 -27.71 0.44
N GLN A 63 2.37 -27.89 0.67
CA GLN A 63 2.99 -29.22 0.67
C GLN A 63 2.50 -30.10 1.83
N ILE A 64 2.38 -29.55 3.05
CA ILE A 64 1.87 -30.29 4.20
C ILE A 64 0.40 -30.66 4.00
N ALA A 65 -0.40 -29.74 3.46
CA ALA A 65 -1.80 -29.99 3.17
C ALA A 65 -2.00 -31.07 2.09
N ALA A 66 -1.15 -31.08 1.06
CA ALA A 66 -1.21 -32.09 -0.01
C ALA A 66 -0.68 -33.45 0.46
N ASN A 67 0.41 -33.45 1.24
CA ASN A 67 1.10 -34.66 1.69
C ASN A 67 1.16 -34.69 3.22
N HIS A 68 0.20 -35.39 3.84
CA HIS A 68 0.11 -35.53 5.29
C HIS A 68 1.27 -36.33 5.92
N GLU A 69 2.14 -36.94 5.09
CA GLU A 69 3.39 -37.59 5.50
C GLU A 69 4.58 -36.62 5.55
N ALA A 70 4.39 -35.34 5.19
CA ALA A 70 5.44 -34.32 5.30
C ALA A 70 5.85 -34.15 6.76
N GLY A 71 7.08 -34.55 7.07
CA GLY A 71 7.63 -34.47 8.42
C GLY A 71 7.91 -33.04 8.88
N PRO A 72 8.21 -32.85 10.17
CA PRO A 72 8.48 -31.53 10.76
C PRO A 72 9.69 -30.81 10.14
N ASP A 73 10.59 -31.53 9.48
CA ASP A 73 11.76 -30.97 8.80
C ASP A 73 11.43 -30.26 7.48
N ALA A 74 10.21 -30.41 6.97
CA ALA A 74 9.72 -29.63 5.82
C ALA A 74 9.55 -28.13 6.16
N LEU A 75 9.43 -27.79 7.45
CA LEU A 75 9.22 -26.42 7.92
C LEU A 75 10.55 -25.76 8.29
N LEU A 76 11.01 -24.85 7.44
CA LEU A 76 12.24 -24.10 7.68
C LEU A 76 12.01 -22.91 8.62
N PRO A 77 12.96 -22.59 9.51
CA PRO A 77 12.84 -21.44 10.41
C PRO A 77 12.76 -20.14 9.61
N ILE A 78 11.99 -19.19 10.13
CA ILE A 78 11.88 -17.84 9.55
C ILE A 78 13.05 -17.01 10.06
N ARG A 79 13.73 -16.34 9.15
CA ARG A 79 14.87 -15.45 9.46
C ARG A 79 14.56 -14.07 8.90
N HIS A 80 14.96 -13.04 9.65
CA HIS A 80 14.69 -11.64 9.30
C HIS A 80 15.91 -10.71 9.49
N PRO A 81 17.11 -11.07 8.98
CA PRO A 81 18.32 -10.26 9.15
C PRO A 81 18.21 -8.82 8.63
N GLN A 82 17.41 -8.54 7.59
CA GLN A 82 17.21 -7.19 7.08
C GLN A 82 16.42 -6.34 8.08
N LEU A 83 15.35 -6.90 8.66
CA LEU A 83 14.59 -6.21 9.70
C LEU A 83 15.45 -5.96 10.94
N ASP A 84 16.26 -6.93 11.36
CA ASP A 84 17.21 -6.78 12.46
C ASP A 84 18.22 -5.66 12.18
N GLY A 85 18.73 -5.60 10.96
CA GLY A 85 19.58 -4.52 10.48
C GLY A 85 18.90 -3.16 10.60
N VAL A 86 17.68 -3.02 10.08
CA VAL A 86 16.89 -1.78 10.16
C VAL A 86 16.55 -1.38 11.60
N ASN A 87 16.26 -2.34 12.47
CA ASN A 87 15.99 -2.10 13.89
C ASN A 87 17.24 -1.62 14.64
N SER A 88 18.40 -2.20 14.33
CA SER A 88 19.68 -1.80 14.92
C SER A 88 20.18 -0.44 14.39
N ALA A 89 19.78 -0.06 13.18
CA ALA A 89 20.16 1.20 12.55
C ALA A 89 19.23 2.36 12.97
N MET A 90 19.79 3.57 13.09
CA MET A 90 19.00 4.80 13.32
C MET A 90 18.35 5.32 12.03
N ILE A 91 17.70 4.45 11.26
CA ILE A 91 16.98 4.83 10.04
C ILE A 91 15.71 5.60 10.43
N ARG A 92 15.49 6.74 9.76
CA ARG A 92 14.24 7.52 9.88
C ARG A 92 13.17 6.86 9.01
N ALA A 93 12.42 5.96 9.60
CA ALA A 93 11.29 5.27 8.97
C ALA A 93 10.07 5.27 9.91
N ASN A 94 8.91 4.88 9.39
CA ASN A 94 7.70 4.72 10.19
C ASN A 94 7.90 3.58 11.21
N ARG A 95 8.23 3.96 12.46
CA ARG A 95 8.52 3.01 13.54
C ARG A 95 7.33 2.13 13.90
N ASN A 96 6.10 2.63 13.72
CA ASN A 96 4.91 1.83 13.94
C ASN A 96 4.81 0.71 12.89
N ALA A 97 5.07 1.04 11.62
CA ALA A 97 5.04 0.05 10.55
C ALA A 97 6.13 -1.02 10.72
N ILE A 98 7.34 -0.61 11.13
CA ILE A 98 8.42 -1.55 11.46
C ILE A 98 8.03 -2.46 12.64
N ALA A 99 7.37 -1.91 13.66
CA ALA A 99 6.88 -2.71 14.78
C ALA A 99 5.80 -3.72 14.34
N VAL A 100 4.90 -3.32 13.44
CA VAL A 100 3.90 -4.22 12.85
C VAL A 100 4.59 -5.34 12.07
N LEU A 101 5.59 -5.03 11.23
CA LEU A 101 6.39 -6.05 10.54
C LEU A 101 7.07 -7.01 11.51
N GLY A 102 7.66 -6.50 12.60
CA GLY A 102 8.27 -7.32 13.64
C GLY A 102 7.27 -8.26 14.29
N ALA A 103 6.07 -7.76 14.62
CA ALA A 103 4.99 -8.59 15.16
C ALA A 103 4.52 -9.66 14.15
N THR A 104 4.41 -9.32 12.87
CA THR A 104 4.08 -10.27 11.80
C THR A 104 5.12 -11.39 11.70
N TYR A 105 6.42 -11.07 11.77
CA TYR A 105 7.46 -12.09 11.76
C TYR A 105 7.38 -13.03 12.96
N GLN A 106 7.16 -12.48 14.16
CA GLN A 106 6.99 -13.26 15.37
C GLN A 106 5.76 -14.17 15.31
N GLU A 107 4.65 -13.67 14.77
CA GLU A 107 3.44 -14.45 14.58
C GLU A 107 3.66 -15.60 13.59
N LEU A 108 4.25 -15.32 12.42
CA LEU A 108 4.58 -16.35 11.43
C LEU A 108 5.49 -17.43 12.02
N GLU A 109 6.53 -17.03 12.76
CA GLU A 109 7.44 -17.97 13.41
C GLU A 109 6.73 -18.81 14.47
N ALA A 110 5.89 -18.20 15.31
CA ALA A 110 5.12 -18.90 16.35
C ALA A 110 4.15 -19.91 15.75
N ARG A 111 3.38 -19.56 14.71
CA ARG A 111 2.45 -20.49 14.04
C ARG A 111 3.20 -21.63 13.38
N LYS A 112 4.34 -21.33 12.76
CA LYS A 112 5.20 -22.34 12.15
C LYS A 112 5.80 -23.32 13.16
N MET A 113 6.27 -22.81 14.31
CA MET A 113 6.75 -23.67 15.40
C MET A 113 5.63 -24.53 15.97
N SER A 114 4.42 -23.99 16.13
CA SER A 114 3.24 -24.74 16.56
C SER A 114 2.91 -25.88 15.59
N LEU A 115 2.84 -25.59 14.28
CA LEU A 115 2.62 -26.58 13.25
C LEU A 115 3.71 -27.67 13.25
N ARG A 116 4.98 -27.27 13.35
CA ARG A 116 6.11 -28.20 13.45
C ARG A 116 5.99 -29.11 14.66
N ALA A 117 5.58 -28.59 15.82
CA ALA A 117 5.40 -29.37 17.03
C ALA A 117 4.24 -30.37 16.90
N VAL A 118 3.14 -30.01 16.25
CA VAL A 118 2.01 -30.90 15.99
C VAL A 118 2.42 -32.05 15.06
N LEU A 119 3.13 -31.73 13.96
CA LEU A 119 3.67 -32.74 13.04
C LEU A 119 4.67 -33.68 13.72
N ALA A 120 5.57 -33.16 14.54
CA ALA A 120 6.55 -33.97 15.27
C ALA A 120 5.90 -34.94 16.28
N GLN A 121 4.70 -34.61 16.77
CA GLN A 121 3.94 -35.47 17.68
C GLN A 121 3.03 -36.46 16.94
N GLY A 122 2.97 -36.42 15.60
CA GLY A 122 2.08 -37.26 14.79
C GLY A 122 0.60 -37.00 15.04
N ARG A 123 0.25 -35.80 15.53
CA ARG A 123 -1.14 -35.38 15.74
C ARG A 123 -1.70 -34.77 14.46
N ASP A 124 -3.03 -34.74 14.35
CA ASP A 124 -3.73 -34.09 13.24
C ASP A 124 -3.32 -32.60 13.12
N PRO A 125 -2.72 -32.18 11.99
CA PRO A 125 -2.25 -30.82 11.79
C PRO A 125 -3.34 -29.81 11.40
N ALA A 126 -4.59 -30.22 11.16
CA ALA A 126 -5.64 -29.35 10.57
C ALA A 126 -5.74 -27.97 11.23
N ASN A 127 -5.95 -27.90 12.56
CA ASN A 127 -6.08 -26.62 13.27
C ASN A 127 -4.80 -25.77 13.22
N ALA A 128 -3.63 -26.40 13.29
CA ALA A 128 -2.36 -25.69 13.24
C ALA A 128 -2.04 -25.20 11.82
N LEU A 129 -2.54 -25.90 10.79
CA LEU A 129 -2.48 -25.50 9.40
C LEU A 129 -3.36 -24.27 9.16
N ASP A 130 -4.59 -24.27 9.67
CA ASP A 130 -5.51 -23.12 9.58
C ASP A 130 -4.92 -21.88 10.25
N ASP A 131 -4.35 -22.03 11.46
CA ASP A 131 -3.63 -20.96 12.16
C ASP A 131 -2.44 -20.43 11.34
N ALA A 132 -1.69 -21.31 10.67
CA ALA A 132 -0.56 -20.93 9.84
C ALA A 132 -1.00 -20.23 8.55
N MET A 133 -2.12 -20.65 7.96
CA MET A 133 -2.75 -20.01 6.82
C MET A 133 -3.24 -18.61 7.18
N ASP A 134 -3.89 -18.44 8.34
CA ASP A 134 -4.36 -17.16 8.84
C ASP A 134 -3.22 -16.16 9.05
N ALA A 135 -2.14 -16.60 9.70
CA ALA A 135 -0.94 -15.77 9.89
C ALA A 135 -0.27 -15.42 8.55
N THR A 136 -0.29 -16.33 7.57
CA THR A 136 0.23 -16.06 6.23
C THR A 136 -0.60 -14.99 5.51
N ILE A 137 -1.92 -15.05 5.61
CA ILE A 137 -2.84 -14.03 5.07
C ILE A 137 -2.59 -12.67 5.75
N ASN A 138 -2.45 -12.64 7.08
CA ASN A 138 -2.05 -11.44 7.81
C ASN A 138 -0.72 -10.88 7.29
N GLY A 139 0.28 -11.74 7.12
CA GLY A 139 1.59 -11.33 6.65
C GLY A 139 1.57 -10.74 5.24
N ILE A 140 0.79 -11.30 4.33
CA ILE A 140 0.62 -10.73 2.98
C ILE A 140 -0.12 -9.39 3.03
N ALA A 141 -1.15 -9.26 3.86
CA ALA A 141 -1.86 -7.99 4.05
C ALA A 141 -0.92 -6.91 4.64
N THR A 142 -0.08 -7.28 5.60
CA THR A 142 0.93 -6.38 6.18
C THR A 142 1.97 -5.97 5.13
N LEU A 143 2.45 -6.91 4.33
CA LEU A 143 3.38 -6.63 3.23
C LEU A 143 2.77 -5.68 2.20
N TYR A 144 1.49 -5.86 1.86
CA TYR A 144 0.77 -4.96 0.97
C TYR A 144 0.75 -3.52 1.51
N MET A 145 0.40 -3.36 2.79
CA MET A 145 0.38 -2.03 3.43
C MET A 145 1.79 -1.41 3.49
N TRP A 146 2.81 -2.22 3.70
CA TRP A 146 4.21 -1.78 3.69
C TRP A 146 4.63 -1.27 2.30
N GLU A 147 4.37 -2.05 1.25
CA GLU A 147 4.86 -1.76 -0.10
C GLU A 147 4.07 -0.69 -0.84
N VAL A 148 2.75 -0.67 -0.67
CA VAL A 148 1.86 0.19 -1.47
C VAL A 148 1.51 1.47 -0.74
N HIS A 149 1.54 1.46 0.59
CA HIS A 149 1.09 2.56 1.43
C HIS A 149 2.15 3.02 2.45
N ASP A 150 3.42 2.70 2.24
CA ASP A 150 4.55 3.08 3.11
C ASP A 150 4.33 2.72 4.60
N GLY A 151 3.61 1.63 4.86
CA GLY A 151 3.26 1.18 6.20
C GLY A 151 2.24 2.07 6.93
N ALA A 152 1.45 2.86 6.20
CA ALA A 152 0.32 3.57 6.76
C ALA A 152 -0.68 2.60 7.41
N ARG A 153 -1.47 3.10 8.37
CA ARG A 153 -2.56 2.31 8.94
C ARG A 153 -3.62 2.08 7.85
N PRO A 154 -4.27 0.92 7.81
CA PRO A 154 -5.30 0.64 6.80
C PRO A 154 -6.43 1.67 6.77
N SER A 155 -6.81 2.23 7.92
CA SER A 155 -7.79 3.33 8.02
C SER A 155 -7.35 4.62 7.33
N ASP A 156 -6.04 4.85 7.22
CA ASP A 156 -5.45 6.12 6.79
C ASP A 156 -5.03 6.07 5.31
N ALA A 157 -4.99 4.87 4.71
CA ALA A 157 -4.56 4.62 3.34
C ALA A 157 -5.56 5.03 2.25
N GLY A 158 -6.75 5.51 2.65
CA GLY A 158 -7.80 5.96 1.75
C GLY A 158 -8.54 4.82 1.04
N THR A 159 -9.15 5.15 -0.10
CA THR A 159 -9.96 4.19 -0.87
C THR A 159 -9.14 3.50 -1.94
N VAL A 160 -9.12 2.17 -1.91
CA VAL A 160 -8.38 1.35 -2.87
C VAL A 160 -9.35 0.42 -3.61
N ARG A 161 -9.09 0.11 -4.87
CA ARG A 161 -9.87 -0.89 -5.60
C ARG A 161 -9.34 -2.29 -5.27
N SER A 162 -10.21 -3.21 -4.92
CA SER A 162 -9.86 -4.60 -4.57
C SER A 162 -9.07 -5.33 -5.67
N TRP A 163 -9.29 -4.99 -6.95
CA TRP A 163 -8.49 -5.55 -8.04
C TRP A 163 -7.03 -5.09 -8.03
N HIS A 164 -6.71 -3.91 -7.48
CA HIS A 164 -5.31 -3.46 -7.32
C HIS A 164 -4.57 -4.37 -6.35
N VAL A 165 -5.21 -4.77 -5.25
CA VAL A 165 -4.64 -5.73 -4.30
C VAL A 165 -4.38 -7.06 -4.99
N ARG A 166 -5.36 -7.57 -5.76
CA ARG A 166 -5.23 -8.84 -6.50
C ARG A 166 -4.13 -8.79 -7.56
N ASP A 167 -3.99 -7.67 -8.27
CA ASP A 167 -2.96 -7.46 -9.28
C ASP A 167 -1.57 -7.33 -8.67
N TRP A 168 -1.44 -6.63 -7.55
CA TRP A 168 -0.21 -6.59 -6.76
C TRP A 168 0.17 -8.01 -6.32
N MET A 169 -0.76 -8.78 -5.77
CA MET A 169 -0.52 -10.18 -5.39
C MET A 169 -0.07 -11.04 -6.57
N LYS A 170 -0.71 -10.86 -7.73
CA LYS A 170 -0.36 -11.57 -8.97
C LYS A 170 1.05 -11.19 -9.44
N MET A 171 1.41 -9.91 -9.41
CA MET A 171 2.74 -9.41 -9.76
C MET A 171 3.83 -10.02 -8.87
N HIS A 172 3.51 -10.24 -7.59
CA HIS A 172 4.43 -10.84 -6.62
C HIS A 172 4.32 -12.36 -6.50
N GLY A 173 3.67 -13.03 -7.46
CA GLY A 173 3.66 -14.49 -7.55
C GLY A 173 2.74 -15.19 -6.56
N PHE A 174 1.89 -14.47 -5.82
CA PHE A 174 0.85 -15.07 -4.99
C PHE A 174 -0.30 -15.56 -5.88
N ARG A 175 -0.32 -16.87 -6.11
CA ARG A 175 -1.37 -17.55 -6.87
C ARG A 175 -2.67 -17.60 -6.07
N GLN A 176 -3.80 -17.61 -6.77
CA GLN A 176 -5.12 -17.64 -6.14
C GLN A 176 -5.40 -18.98 -5.45
N ASP A 177 -4.88 -20.07 -6.01
CA ASP A 177 -5.02 -21.47 -5.57
C ASP A 177 -3.83 -21.95 -4.73
N ALA A 178 -3.05 -21.04 -4.16
CA ALA A 178 -1.79 -21.38 -3.49
C ALA A 178 -1.99 -22.02 -2.10
N LEU A 179 -3.13 -21.78 -1.45
CA LEU A 179 -3.48 -22.35 -0.16
C LEU A 179 -4.67 -23.32 -0.32
N PRO A 180 -4.73 -24.40 0.48
CA PRO A 180 -5.79 -25.38 0.39
C PRO A 180 -7.14 -24.81 0.82
N GLY A 181 -8.22 -25.19 0.13
CA GLY A 181 -9.60 -24.91 0.56
C GLY A 181 -10.07 -23.46 0.47
N MET A 182 -9.26 -22.53 -0.05
CA MET A 182 -9.62 -21.10 -0.12
C MET A 182 -8.99 -20.39 -1.32
N TYR A 183 -9.51 -19.20 -1.63
CA TYR A 183 -8.93 -18.30 -2.63
C TYR A 183 -8.08 -17.23 -1.93
N LEU A 184 -6.76 -17.46 -1.91
CA LEU A 184 -5.80 -16.62 -1.17
C LEU A 184 -5.97 -15.12 -1.43
N ARG A 185 -6.21 -14.74 -2.70
CA ARG A 185 -6.35 -13.33 -3.07
C ARG A 185 -7.60 -12.67 -2.50
N ASP A 186 -8.69 -13.42 -2.38
CA ASP A 186 -9.94 -12.90 -1.83
C ASP A 186 -9.87 -12.82 -0.31
N GLU A 187 -9.22 -13.79 0.34
CA GLU A 187 -8.97 -13.78 1.78
C GLU A 187 -8.08 -12.60 2.20
N VAL A 188 -7.03 -12.28 1.43
CA VAL A 188 -6.20 -11.09 1.71
C VAL A 188 -7.00 -9.80 1.53
N VAL A 189 -7.86 -9.71 0.51
CA VAL A 189 -8.75 -8.56 0.33
C VAL A 189 -9.70 -8.41 1.53
N GLU A 190 -10.26 -9.51 2.02
CA GLU A 190 -11.16 -9.48 3.18
C GLU A 190 -10.40 -9.15 4.48
N ARG A 191 -9.16 -9.65 4.63
CA ARG A 191 -8.27 -9.27 5.74
C ARG A 191 -7.98 -7.78 5.76
N LEU A 192 -7.69 -7.19 4.61
CA LEU A 192 -7.44 -5.75 4.51
C LEU A 192 -8.70 -4.94 4.87
N ARG A 193 -9.89 -5.41 4.49
CA ARG A 193 -11.16 -4.80 4.94
C ARG A 193 -11.34 -4.89 6.43
N SER A 194 -11.07 -6.04 7.04
CA SER A 194 -11.21 -6.23 8.49
C SER A 194 -10.26 -5.34 9.28
N TYR A 195 -9.09 -5.00 8.72
CA TYR A 195 -8.19 -3.99 9.28
C TYR A 195 -8.62 -2.54 9.07
N GLY A 196 -9.68 -2.30 8.30
CA GLY A 196 -10.25 -0.97 8.07
C GLY A 196 -9.84 -0.31 6.76
N LEU A 197 -9.21 -1.04 5.82
CA LEU A 197 -8.94 -0.50 4.48
C LEU A 197 -10.25 -0.37 3.69
N HIS A 198 -10.49 0.82 3.14
CA HIS A 198 -11.68 1.07 2.32
C HIS A 198 -11.51 0.47 0.91
N LEU A 199 -11.91 -0.79 0.75
CA LEU A 199 -11.83 -1.50 -0.53
C LEU A 199 -13.13 -1.43 -1.35
N THR A 200 -12.98 -1.13 -2.65
CA THR A 200 -14.08 -1.10 -3.63
C THR A 200 -13.99 -2.25 -4.65
N PRO A 201 -15.12 -2.85 -5.09
CA PRO A 201 -16.46 -2.65 -4.56
C PRO A 201 -16.58 -3.17 -3.11
N GLN A 202 -17.52 -2.59 -2.37
CA GLN A 202 -17.90 -3.09 -1.06
C GLN A 202 -18.49 -4.51 -1.22
N PRO A 203 -18.28 -5.44 -0.28
CA PRO A 203 -18.87 -6.77 -0.38
C PRO A 203 -20.39 -6.65 -0.55
N LEU A 204 -20.97 -7.56 -1.34
CA LEU A 204 -22.42 -7.62 -1.51
C LEU A 204 -23.03 -7.91 -0.14
N THR A 205 -23.67 -6.91 0.46
CA THR A 205 -24.36 -7.04 1.75
C THR A 205 -25.70 -7.75 1.62
N HIS A 206 -26.24 -7.83 0.40
CA HIS A 206 -27.52 -8.43 0.08
C HIS A 206 -27.35 -9.32 -1.14
N THR A 207 -27.99 -10.48 -1.12
CA THR A 207 -28.23 -11.23 -2.35
C THR A 207 -29.10 -10.39 -3.28
N ALA A 208 -29.02 -10.60 -4.60
CA ALA A 208 -29.85 -9.85 -5.55
C ALA A 208 -31.35 -9.96 -5.20
N HIS A 209 -31.79 -11.13 -4.77
CA HIS A 209 -33.16 -11.37 -4.32
C HIS A 209 -33.53 -10.55 -3.07
N GLU A 210 -32.65 -10.49 -2.05
CA GLU A 210 -32.88 -9.65 -0.87
C GLU A 210 -32.87 -8.16 -1.24
N TYR A 211 -31.96 -7.73 -2.11
CA TYR A 211 -31.89 -6.34 -2.58
C TYR A 211 -33.16 -5.90 -3.31
N TYR A 212 -33.74 -6.75 -4.16
CA TYR A 212 -34.99 -6.44 -4.88
C TYR A 212 -36.26 -6.63 -4.05
N ASN A 213 -36.22 -7.45 -2.99
CA ASN A 213 -37.34 -7.65 -2.08
C ASN A 213 -37.35 -6.69 -0.88
N MET A 214 -36.28 -5.92 -0.68
CA MET A 214 -36.31 -4.81 0.24
C MET A 214 -37.36 -3.79 -0.23
N GLN A 215 -38.48 -3.74 0.48
CA GLN A 215 -39.44 -2.64 0.36
C GLN A 215 -38.78 -1.37 0.93
N TYR A 216 -37.91 -0.75 0.13
CA TYR A 216 -37.33 0.54 0.47
C TYR A 216 -38.43 1.59 0.45
N ASP A 217 -38.77 2.13 1.62
CA ASP A 217 -39.56 3.35 1.70
C ASP A 217 -38.72 4.51 1.17
N ARG A 218 -39.02 4.90 -0.08
CA ARG A 218 -38.29 5.94 -0.82
C ARG A 218 -38.40 7.33 -0.19
N HIS A 219 -39.35 7.52 0.74
CA HIS A 219 -39.56 8.79 1.43
C HIS A 219 -38.89 8.85 2.80
N ALA A 220 -38.46 7.72 3.36
CA ALA A 220 -37.85 7.64 4.68
C ALA A 220 -36.32 7.81 4.69
N ASP A 221 -35.64 7.46 3.59
CA ASP A 221 -34.17 7.49 3.53
C ASP A 221 -33.64 8.25 2.30
N ILE A 222 -33.18 9.48 2.54
CA ILE A 222 -32.54 10.37 1.56
C ILE A 222 -31.22 9.76 1.02
N ARG A 223 -30.58 8.83 1.76
CA ARG A 223 -29.34 8.15 1.38
C ARG A 223 -29.55 6.73 0.86
N GLY A 224 -30.80 6.29 0.68
CA GLY A 224 -31.12 4.98 0.15
C GLY A 224 -30.54 4.74 -1.26
N PRO A 225 -30.19 3.50 -1.60
CA PRO A 225 -29.49 3.16 -2.85
C PRO A 225 -30.32 3.46 -4.12
N LEU A 226 -31.65 3.59 -3.98
CA LEU A 226 -32.59 3.93 -5.06
C LEU A 226 -33.03 5.41 -5.04
N GLY A 227 -32.56 6.22 -4.08
CA GLY A 227 -33.07 7.56 -3.78
C GLY A 227 -32.42 8.72 -4.54
N ARG A 228 -31.39 8.50 -5.37
CA ARG A 228 -30.71 9.58 -6.08
C ARG A 228 -31.44 10.00 -7.35
N ARG A 229 -32.48 10.83 -7.23
CA ARG A 229 -32.82 11.78 -8.30
C ARG A 229 -31.96 13.02 -8.13
N LYS A 230 -31.19 13.40 -9.15
CA LYS A 230 -30.67 14.78 -9.23
C LYS A 230 -31.88 15.71 -9.15
N PRO A 231 -31.91 16.73 -8.28
CA PRO A 231 -33.00 17.70 -8.30
C PRO A 231 -33.00 18.37 -9.67
N ASP A 232 -34.18 18.44 -10.30
CA ASP A 232 -34.35 19.23 -11.51
C ASP A 232 -33.93 20.67 -11.20
N LYS A 233 -33.06 21.21 -12.04
CA LYS A 233 -32.63 22.61 -12.02
C LYS A 233 -33.86 23.45 -12.39
N VAL A 234 -34.72 23.73 -11.42
CA VAL A 234 -35.82 24.67 -11.59
C VAL A 234 -35.22 26.07 -11.51
N VAL A 235 -35.35 26.75 -12.64
CA VAL A 235 -35.01 28.15 -12.91
C VAL A 235 -35.57 29.05 -11.82
N ALA A 236 -34.68 29.83 -11.20
CA ALA A 236 -35.02 31.05 -10.48
C ALA A 236 -34.10 32.17 -11.01
N GLU A 237 -34.37 32.60 -12.24
CA GLU A 237 -34.33 34.02 -12.61
C GLU A 237 -35.27 34.79 -11.64
N ILE A 238 -35.09 36.04 -11.21
CA ILE A 238 -34.13 37.14 -11.34
C ILE A 238 -34.47 38.05 -10.14
N VAL A 239 -33.48 38.53 -9.40
CA VAL A 239 -33.45 39.93 -8.96
C VAL A 239 -32.06 40.42 -9.31
N ASP A 240 -31.99 41.05 -10.48
CA ASP A 240 -30.91 41.91 -10.93
C ASP A 240 -31.02 43.26 -10.21
N ASP A 241 -29.87 43.82 -9.87
CA ASP A 241 -29.51 45.25 -10.01
C ASP A 241 -28.36 45.57 -9.03
N GLU A 242 -27.12 45.47 -9.49
CA GLU A 242 -26.40 46.66 -9.97
C GLU A 242 -25.14 46.23 -10.73
N ALA A 243 -25.12 46.66 -11.99
CA ALA A 243 -24.01 46.59 -12.92
C ALA A 243 -22.89 47.55 -12.51
N ASP A 244 -21.66 47.19 -12.87
CA ASP A 244 -20.84 48.11 -13.64
C ASP A 244 -19.97 47.33 -14.63
N ASP A 245 -20.07 47.79 -15.87
CA ASP A 245 -19.56 47.22 -17.10
C ASP A 245 -18.04 47.34 -17.23
N ASP A 246 -17.44 46.38 -17.93
CA ASP A 246 -16.42 46.68 -18.95
C ASP A 246 -16.36 45.50 -19.94
N GLU A 247 -17.16 45.60 -21.00
CA GLU A 247 -17.10 44.75 -22.19
C GLU A 247 -16.79 45.62 -23.42
N VAL A 248 -15.72 45.30 -24.14
CA VAL A 248 -15.63 45.32 -25.62
C VAL A 248 -14.50 44.33 -25.99
N ALA A 249 -14.72 43.07 -26.43
CA ALA A 249 -15.15 42.58 -27.77
C ALA A 249 -14.29 43.14 -28.93
N ALA A 250 -13.87 42.46 -30.00
CA ALA A 250 -14.19 41.20 -30.71
C ALA A 250 -12.95 40.88 -31.62
N ALA A 251 -12.79 39.84 -32.45
CA ALA A 251 -13.66 38.96 -33.25
C ALA A 251 -12.79 37.72 -33.66
N ALA A 252 -13.24 36.47 -33.62
CA ALA A 252 -14.16 35.76 -34.53
C ALA A 252 -13.73 35.77 -36.01
N ASP A 253 -13.38 34.59 -36.56
CA ASP A 253 -13.96 34.14 -37.82
C ASP A 253 -13.99 32.59 -37.90
N GLU A 254 -15.14 32.10 -38.34
CA GLU A 254 -15.57 30.72 -38.51
C GLU A 254 -15.21 30.20 -39.91
N THR A 255 -15.23 28.88 -40.13
CA THR A 255 -15.84 28.32 -41.35
C THR A 255 -16.15 26.82 -41.19
N ASN A 256 -17.44 26.54 -40.99
CA ASN A 256 -18.31 25.43 -41.44
C ASN A 256 -17.69 24.31 -42.31
N GLY A 257 -17.94 23.03 -42.01
CA GLY A 257 -19.09 22.21 -42.51
C GLY A 257 -18.50 21.05 -43.35
N THR A 258 -18.99 19.81 -43.46
CA THR A 258 -20.34 19.21 -43.41
C THR A 258 -20.18 17.67 -43.58
N GLU A 259 -21.15 16.90 -43.07
CA GLU A 259 -21.65 15.59 -43.59
C GLU A 259 -20.72 14.35 -43.59
N ALA A 260 -21.02 13.30 -42.82
CA ALA A 260 -21.94 12.19 -43.08
C ALA A 260 -21.35 11.09 -43.98
N GLU A 261 -21.17 9.87 -43.46
CA GLU A 261 -21.85 8.67 -43.97
C GLU A 261 -21.51 7.41 -43.17
N PHE A 262 -22.55 6.62 -42.97
CA PHE A 262 -22.54 5.21 -42.60
C PHE A 262 -21.82 4.38 -43.67
N HIS A 263 -21.04 3.39 -43.25
CA HIS A 263 -21.09 2.02 -43.77
C HIS A 263 -20.38 1.04 -42.83
#